data_AF-A0A537LSY9-F1
#
_entry.id   AF-A0A537LSY9-F1
#
_cell.length_a   1.000
_cell.length_b   1.000
_cell.length_c   1.000
_cell.angle_alpha   90.00
_cell.angle_beta   90.00
_cell.angle_gamma   90.00
#
_symmetry.space_group_name_H-M   'P 1'
#
loop_
_entity.id
_entity.type
_entity.pdbx_description
1 polymer ?
#
loop_
_entity_poly.entity_id
_entity_poly.type
_entity_poly.pdbx_seq_one_letter_code
_entity_poly.pdbx_strand_id
1 'polypeptide(L)'
;MPYIVAVPRRVTLAPGKTQTIRVRADLPAAATGAEYRAHLTVTTVPPREAGVTAEQAAGERGDQLSFRITSVFGLAIPVIVRQGAPAVKGEIEGVRLSFADISPDGVKPPVRTPVIQLQLKRTGANSLFGNVSVKSGKTELGIARGVGVYPEIDDRALQIPLKRAPRAGEQLEISYADDDNGGAKVIARTTFTAR
;
A
#
# COMPACT_ATOMS: atom_id res chain seq x y z
N MET A 1 -2.54 -2.50 25.75
CA MET A 1 -1.71 -3.64 25.32
C MET A 1 -1.85 -3.77 23.80
N PRO A 2 -0.79 -4.11 23.04
CA PRO A 2 -0.93 -4.27 21.59
C PRO A 2 -1.82 -5.49 21.30
N TYR A 3 -2.89 -5.27 20.53
CA TYR A 3 -3.86 -6.31 20.15
C TYR A 3 -3.31 -7.34 19.16
N ILE A 4 -2.02 -7.24 18.80
CA ILE A 4 -1.33 -8.09 17.84
C ILE A 4 0.03 -8.48 18.42
N VAL A 5 0.34 -9.77 18.35
CA VAL A 5 1.61 -10.35 18.77
C VAL A 5 2.28 -11.00 17.55
N ALA A 6 3.49 -10.55 17.22
CA ALA A 6 4.33 -11.12 16.16
C ALA A 6 5.50 -11.93 16.75
N VAL A 7 5.73 -13.14 16.23
CA VAL A 7 6.78 -14.06 16.69
C VAL A 7 7.44 -14.77 15.50
N PRO A 8 8.78 -14.80 15.39
CA PRO A 8 9.76 -14.19 16.29
C PRO A 8 9.81 -12.66 16.11
N ARG A 9 10.21 -11.93 17.17
CA ARG A 9 10.38 -10.46 17.14
C ARG A 9 11.73 -10.02 16.54
N ARG A 10 12.68 -10.96 16.43
CA ARG A 10 14.01 -10.75 15.86
C ARG A 10 14.47 -12.05 15.21
N VAL A 11 15.08 -11.93 14.04
CA VAL A 11 15.61 -13.06 13.28
C VAL A 11 16.82 -12.60 12.47
N THR A 12 17.78 -13.51 12.29
CA THR A 12 18.86 -13.34 11.32
C THR A 12 18.48 -14.08 10.04
N LEU A 13 18.36 -13.37 8.93
CA LEU A 13 17.98 -13.94 7.64
C LEU A 13 19.20 -14.07 6.73
N ALA A 14 19.56 -15.30 6.36
CA ALA A 14 20.63 -15.52 5.39
C ALA A 14 20.19 -15.12 3.97
N PRO A 15 21.13 -14.81 3.04
CA PRO A 15 20.80 -14.43 1.67
C PRO A 15 19.91 -15.45 0.96
N GLY A 16 18.85 -14.98 0.32
CA GLY A 16 17.90 -15.81 -0.41
C GLY A 16 17.04 -16.74 0.47
N LYS A 17 17.10 -16.61 1.80
CA LYS A 17 16.25 -17.40 2.72
C LYS A 17 14.98 -16.66 3.08
N THR A 18 13.96 -17.43 3.45
CA THR A 18 12.65 -16.93 3.90
C THR A 18 12.48 -17.24 5.38
N GLN A 19 11.86 -16.32 6.12
CA GLN A 19 11.41 -16.54 7.49
C GLN A 19 9.90 -16.34 7.58
N THR A 20 9.21 -17.27 8.21
CA THR A 20 7.80 -17.10 8.57
C THR A 20 7.68 -16.37 9.89
N ILE A 21 6.92 -15.27 9.92
CA ILE A 21 6.55 -14.56 11.15
C ILE A 21 5.09 -14.89 11.45
N ARG A 22 4.83 -15.47 12.62
CA ARG A 22 3.48 -15.77 13.08
C ARG A 22 2.88 -14.51 13.71
N VAL A 23 1.71 -14.12 13.24
CA VAL A 23 0.95 -12.97 13.76
C VAL A 23 -0.32 -13.50 14.41
N ARG A 24 -0.50 -13.23 15.70
CA ARG A 24 -1.70 -13.58 16.47
C ARG A 24 -2.43 -12.31 16.86
N ALA A 25 -3.72 -12.25 16.57
CA ALA A 25 -4.60 -11.23 17.15
C ALA A 25 -4.96 -11.65 18.59
N ASP A 26 -4.81 -10.73 19.53
CA ASP A 26 -5.09 -10.89 20.95
C ASP A 26 -6.01 -9.75 21.40
N LEU A 27 -7.25 -9.79 20.91
CA LEU A 27 -8.26 -8.79 21.24
C LEU A 27 -8.84 -9.10 22.63
N PRO A 28 -8.97 -8.10 23.53
CA PRO A 28 -9.60 -8.31 24.83
C PRO A 28 -11.06 -8.71 24.66
N ALA A 29 -11.61 -9.46 25.61
CA ALA A 29 -12.99 -9.93 25.54
C ALA A 29 -14.03 -8.80 25.42
N ALA A 30 -13.71 -7.59 25.89
CA ALA A 30 -14.54 -6.39 25.78
C ALA A 30 -14.37 -5.63 24.45
N ALA A 31 -13.61 -6.15 23.50
CA ALA A 31 -13.43 -5.57 22.17
C ALA A 31 -14.77 -5.57 21.41
N THR A 32 -15.33 -4.39 21.13
CA THR A 32 -16.64 -4.20 20.46
C THR A 32 -16.55 -3.60 19.05
N GLY A 33 -15.39 -3.07 18.67
CA GLY A 33 -15.14 -2.51 17.34
C GLY A 33 -15.19 -3.58 16.23
N ALA A 34 -15.82 -3.24 15.11
CA ALA A 34 -15.90 -4.11 13.94
C ALA A 34 -14.51 -4.35 13.28
N GLU A 35 -13.56 -3.44 13.50
CA GLU A 35 -12.23 -3.49 12.91
C GLU A 35 -11.17 -2.87 13.82
N TYR A 36 -10.00 -3.51 13.88
CA TYR A 36 -8.80 -3.03 14.55
C TYR A 36 -7.64 -3.02 13.57
N ARG A 37 -6.89 -1.91 13.55
CA ARG A 37 -5.80 -1.70 12.60
C ARG A 37 -4.50 -1.47 13.34
N ALA A 38 -3.44 -2.11 12.86
CA ALA A 38 -2.07 -1.88 13.30
C ALA A 38 -1.11 -2.01 12.12
N HIS A 39 0.18 -1.82 12.38
CA HIS A 39 1.23 -2.07 11.41
C HIS A 39 2.25 -3.05 12.00
N LEU A 40 2.58 -4.10 11.24
CA LEU A 40 3.74 -4.93 11.49
C LEU A 40 4.95 -4.27 10.83
N THR A 41 5.81 -3.68 11.65
CA THR A 41 7.03 -3.05 11.19
C THR A 41 8.19 -4.04 11.23
N VAL A 42 8.88 -4.19 10.10
CA VAL A 42 10.09 -5.03 9.95
C VAL A 42 11.23 -4.12 9.54
N THR A 43 12.24 -3.98 10.39
CA THR A 43 13.42 -3.15 10.12
C THR A 43 14.68 -4.00 10.19
N THR A 44 15.67 -3.67 9.36
CA THR A 44 17.02 -4.20 9.58
C THR A 44 17.56 -3.64 10.90
N VAL A 45 18.28 -4.47 11.64
CA VAL A 45 19.02 -4.00 12.82
C VAL A 45 20.41 -3.63 12.32
N PRO A 46 20.86 -2.37 12.46
CA PRO A 46 22.21 -2.00 12.07
C PRO A 46 23.25 -2.87 12.78
N PRO A 47 24.36 -3.24 12.10
CA PRO A 47 25.47 -3.90 12.77
C PRO A 47 26.03 -2.99 13.87
N ARG A 48 26.60 -3.58 14.92
CA ARG A 48 27.15 -2.84 16.07
C ARG A 48 28.22 -1.82 15.65
N GLU A 49 28.95 -2.13 14.57
CA GLU A 49 30.01 -1.29 13.98
C GLU A 49 29.48 -0.09 13.16
N ALA A 50 28.16 0.10 13.06
CA ALA A 50 27.59 1.20 12.27
C ALA A 50 27.87 2.61 12.87
N GLY A 51 28.39 2.67 14.10
CA GLY A 51 28.87 3.89 14.74
C GLY A 51 30.34 4.20 14.43
N VAL A 52 30.87 5.31 14.95
CA VAL A 52 32.31 5.61 14.96
C VAL A 52 32.95 4.74 16.06
N THR A 53 33.96 3.94 15.73
CA THR A 53 34.67 3.14 16.75
C THR A 53 35.63 4.02 17.55
N ALA A 54 36.00 3.58 18.75
CA ALA A 54 36.93 4.35 19.61
C ALA A 54 38.29 4.57 18.94
N GLU A 55 38.75 3.61 18.12
CA GLU A 55 40.00 3.67 17.36
C GLU A 55 39.92 4.68 16.20
N GLN A 56 38.75 4.82 15.57
CA GLN A 56 38.51 5.82 14.53
C GLN A 56 38.46 7.24 15.11
N ALA A 57 37.86 7.41 16.29
CA ALA A 57 37.84 8.69 17.00
C ALA A 57 39.22 9.10 17.55
N ALA A 58 40.08 8.14 17.94
CA ALA A 58 41.42 8.40 18.47
C ALA A 58 42.46 8.75 17.38
N GLY A 59 42.18 8.46 16.11
CA GLY A 59 43.07 8.73 14.97
C GLY A 59 42.81 10.05 14.23
N GLU A 60 41.70 10.74 14.51
CA GLU A 60 41.37 12.02 13.89
C GLU A 60 42.20 13.15 14.52
N ARG A 61 43.11 13.76 13.73
CA ARG A 61 43.80 15.00 14.13
C ARG A 61 42.78 16.12 14.18
N GLY A 62 42.86 16.96 15.23
CA GLY A 62 41.95 18.07 15.45
C GLY A 62 41.69 18.91 14.19
N ASP A 63 40.41 19.25 14.01
CA ASP A 63 39.82 20.11 12.96
C ASP A 63 39.27 19.42 11.69
N GLN A 64 38.98 18.11 11.71
CA GLN A 64 38.19 17.46 10.65
C GLN A 64 36.81 17.04 11.14
N LEU A 65 35.77 17.50 10.43
CA LEU A 65 34.38 17.08 10.63
C LEU A 65 34.08 15.87 9.73
N SER A 66 33.86 14.70 10.32
CA SER A 66 33.49 13.47 9.60
C SER A 66 32.03 13.07 9.88
N PHE A 67 31.31 12.63 8.84
CA PHE A 67 29.94 12.11 8.95
C PHE A 67 29.85 10.71 8.35
N ARG A 68 29.20 9.79 9.07
CA ARG A 68 28.84 8.45 8.58
C ARG A 68 27.32 8.31 8.61
N ILE A 69 26.71 8.25 7.42
CA ILE A 69 25.27 8.04 7.27
C ILE A 69 25.04 6.55 7.00
N THR A 70 24.32 5.87 7.89
CA THR A 70 23.91 4.47 7.70
C THR A 70 22.41 4.40 7.47
N SER A 71 22.02 4.00 6.26
CA SER A 71 20.61 3.78 5.93
C SER A 71 20.10 2.46 6.51
N VAL A 72 18.94 2.51 7.14
CA VAL A 72 18.25 1.33 7.70
C VAL A 72 17.02 1.07 6.87
N PHE A 73 16.90 -0.15 6.35
CA PHE A 73 15.74 -0.54 5.58
C PHE A 73 14.60 -0.93 6.52
N GLY A 74 13.39 -0.44 6.22
CA GLY A 74 12.19 -0.71 6.99
C GLY A 74 10.98 -0.93 6.09
N LEU A 75 10.15 -1.90 6.48
CA LEU A 75 8.85 -2.20 5.88
C LEU A 75 7.77 -2.04 6.93
N ALA A 76 6.64 -1.44 6.57
CA ALA A 76 5.44 -1.38 7.41
C ALA A 76 4.30 -2.10 6.68
N ILE A 77 3.86 -3.22 7.24
CA ILE A 77 2.80 -4.06 6.67
C ILE A 77 1.51 -3.77 7.45
N PRO A 78 0.43 -3.28 6.81
CA PRO A 78 -0.83 -3.07 7.50
C PRO A 78 -1.40 -4.42 7.96
N VAL A 79 -1.86 -4.48 9.20
CA VAL A 79 -2.54 -5.64 9.79
C VAL A 79 -3.93 -5.19 10.21
N ILE A 80 -4.95 -5.78 9.58
CA ILE A 80 -6.36 -5.46 9.82
C ILE A 80 -7.03 -6.68 10.43
N VAL A 81 -7.55 -6.53 11.64
CA VAL A 81 -8.31 -7.57 12.35
C VAL A 81 -9.78 -7.18 12.31
N ARG A 82 -10.60 -7.95 11.60
CA ARG A 82 -12.05 -7.74 11.51
C ARG A 82 -12.77 -8.72 12.44
N GLN A 83 -13.77 -8.22 13.17
CA GLN A 83 -14.68 -9.04 13.96
C GLN A 83 -16.02 -9.16 13.24
N GLY A 84 -16.50 -10.39 13.07
CA GLY A 84 -17.78 -10.65 12.42
C GLY A 84 -17.75 -10.52 10.90
N ALA A 85 -18.94 -10.46 10.29
CA ALA A 85 -19.09 -10.36 8.84
C ALA A 85 -18.70 -8.95 8.34
N PRO A 86 -18.03 -8.83 7.18
CA PRO A 86 -17.69 -7.53 6.61
C PRO A 86 -18.96 -6.70 6.34
N ALA A 87 -19.05 -5.55 6.97
CA ALA A 87 -20.12 -4.57 6.79
C ALA A 87 -19.55 -3.31 6.13
N VAL A 88 -19.04 -3.47 4.90
CA VAL A 88 -18.53 -2.37 4.08
C VAL A 88 -19.08 -2.44 2.66
N LYS A 89 -19.41 -1.28 2.12
CA LYS A 89 -19.76 -1.09 0.72
C LYS A 89 -18.80 -0.09 0.09
N GLY A 90 -18.56 -0.27 -1.20
CA GLY A 90 -17.72 0.63 -1.99
C GLY A 90 -18.46 1.08 -3.24
N GLU A 91 -18.25 2.34 -3.62
CA GLU A 91 -18.82 2.93 -4.83
C GLU A 91 -17.74 3.68 -5.59
N ILE A 92 -17.79 3.63 -6.93
CA ILE A 92 -16.87 4.35 -7.81
C ILE A 92 -17.64 5.47 -8.48
N GLU A 93 -17.19 6.70 -8.28
CA GLU A 93 -17.82 7.90 -8.82
C GLU A 93 -16.84 8.81 -9.55
N GLY A 94 -17.37 9.76 -10.32
CA GLY A 94 -16.60 10.87 -10.88
C GLY A 94 -15.51 10.44 -11.86
N VAL A 95 -15.69 9.30 -12.53
CA VAL A 95 -14.68 8.76 -13.45
C VAL A 95 -14.45 9.72 -14.61
N ARG A 96 -13.19 10.11 -14.82
CA ARG A 96 -12.78 10.98 -15.94
C ARG A 96 -11.41 10.59 -16.47
N LEU A 97 -11.23 10.78 -17.77
CA LEU A 97 -9.93 10.64 -18.42
C LEU A 97 -9.21 12.00 -18.42
N SER A 98 -7.97 12.00 -17.98
CA SER A 98 -7.08 13.17 -18.04
C SER A 98 -5.68 12.74 -18.49
N PHE A 99 -4.77 13.70 -18.59
CA PHE A 99 -3.36 13.45 -18.84
C PHE A 99 -2.53 14.08 -17.73
N ALA A 100 -1.44 13.43 -17.35
CA ALA A 100 -0.46 13.95 -16.41
C ALA A 100 0.95 13.57 -16.88
N ASP A 101 1.93 14.40 -16.58
CA ASP A 101 3.33 14.08 -16.85
C ASP A 101 3.87 13.21 -15.71
N ILE A 102 4.11 11.94 -16.00
CA ILE A 102 4.50 10.93 -15.00
C ILE A 102 5.86 10.35 -15.39
N SER A 103 6.79 10.31 -14.43
CA SER A 103 8.04 9.57 -14.58
C SER A 103 7.77 8.07 -14.36
N PRO A 104 8.05 7.18 -15.34
CA PRO A 104 7.71 5.76 -15.22
C PRO A 104 8.43 5.04 -14.07
N ASP A 105 9.64 5.48 -13.71
CA ASP A 105 10.51 4.85 -12.72
C ASP A 105 11.04 5.85 -11.67
N GLY A 106 10.55 7.09 -11.69
CA GLY A 106 11.02 8.17 -10.82
C GLY A 106 12.42 8.71 -11.17
N VAL A 107 13.06 8.17 -12.22
CA VAL A 107 14.41 8.54 -12.66
C VAL A 107 14.38 9.17 -14.04
N LYS A 108 13.57 8.61 -14.96
CA LYS A 108 13.43 9.12 -16.33
C LYS A 108 12.60 10.39 -16.38
N PRO A 109 12.80 11.23 -17.42
CA PRO A 109 11.96 12.40 -17.65
C PRO A 109 10.47 12.03 -17.65
N PRO A 110 9.61 12.88 -17.07
CA PRO A 110 8.17 12.69 -17.14
C PRO A 110 7.68 12.59 -18.59
N VAL A 111 6.76 11.67 -18.83
CA VAL A 111 6.08 11.52 -20.13
C VAL A 111 4.59 11.74 -19.97
N ARG A 112 3.99 12.39 -20.97
CA ARG A 112 2.55 12.66 -20.99
C ARG A 112 1.78 11.34 -20.99
N THR A 113 1.19 11.01 -19.86
CA THR A 113 0.57 9.72 -19.57
C THR A 113 -0.94 9.88 -19.41
N PRO A 114 -1.77 9.07 -20.09
CA PRO A 114 -3.21 9.04 -19.86
C PRO A 114 -3.52 8.47 -18.48
N VAL A 115 -4.46 9.08 -17.77
CA VAL A 115 -4.80 8.75 -16.39
C VAL A 115 -6.32 8.68 -16.24
N ILE A 116 -6.83 7.63 -15.61
CA ILE A 116 -8.20 7.62 -15.09
C ILE A 116 -8.19 8.21 -13.69
N GLN A 117 -8.96 9.28 -13.51
CA GLN A 117 -9.25 9.86 -12.21
C GLN A 117 -10.63 9.43 -11.76
N LEU A 118 -10.78 9.07 -10.48
CA LEU A 118 -12.05 8.67 -9.89
C LEU A 118 -12.07 8.91 -8.39
N GLN A 119 -13.27 8.84 -7.80
CA GLN A 119 -13.48 8.80 -6.37
C GLN A 119 -13.93 7.40 -5.96
N LEU A 120 -13.23 6.81 -4.99
CA LEU A 120 -13.66 5.58 -4.34
C LEU A 120 -14.32 5.94 -3.01
N LYS A 121 -15.64 5.78 -2.93
CA LYS A 121 -16.41 6.02 -1.71
C LYS A 121 -16.55 4.74 -0.90
N ARG A 122 -16.61 4.91 0.42
CA ARG A 122 -16.79 3.86 1.41
C ARG A 122 -17.99 4.20 2.29
N THR A 123 -18.83 3.20 2.53
CA THR A 123 -19.85 3.27 3.59
C THR A 123 -19.82 2.00 4.44
N GLY A 124 -20.26 2.10 5.69
CA GLY A 124 -20.27 0.99 6.65
C GLY A 124 -19.17 1.09 7.71
N ALA A 125 -19.01 0.01 8.48
CA ALA A 125 -18.19 -0.01 9.69
C ALA A 125 -16.74 -0.48 9.47
N ASN A 126 -16.46 -1.19 8.36
CA ASN A 126 -15.11 -1.68 8.04
C ASN A 126 -14.41 -0.78 7.00
N SER A 127 -13.10 -0.97 6.89
CA SER A 127 -12.29 -0.41 5.82
C SER A 127 -12.53 -1.12 4.48
N LEU A 128 -12.36 -0.39 3.38
CA LEU A 128 -12.05 -0.97 2.08
C LEU A 128 -10.52 -1.12 1.97
N PHE A 129 -10.04 -2.29 1.57
CA PHE A 129 -8.64 -2.49 1.18
C PHE A 129 -8.59 -3.46 -0.01
N GLY A 130 -7.89 -3.09 -1.09
CA GLY A 130 -7.98 -3.86 -2.32
C GLY A 130 -7.35 -3.18 -3.52
N ASN A 131 -7.71 -3.63 -4.72
CA ASN A 131 -7.12 -3.18 -5.98
C ASN A 131 -8.18 -2.51 -6.85
N VAL A 132 -7.84 -1.39 -7.49
CA VAL A 132 -8.65 -0.82 -8.57
C VAL A 132 -8.03 -1.20 -9.91
N SER A 133 -8.80 -1.84 -10.79
CA SER A 133 -8.35 -2.19 -12.14
C SER A 133 -9.16 -1.46 -13.20
N VAL A 134 -8.50 -1.05 -14.27
CA VAL A 134 -9.08 -0.46 -15.47
C VAL A 134 -8.81 -1.38 -16.65
N LYS A 135 -9.87 -1.93 -17.25
CA LYS A 135 -9.80 -2.90 -18.34
C LYS A 135 -10.54 -2.42 -19.57
N SER A 136 -10.01 -2.75 -20.74
CA SER A 136 -10.72 -2.69 -22.01
C SER A 136 -10.94 -4.10 -22.50
N GLY A 137 -12.19 -4.58 -22.37
CA GLY A 137 -12.51 -6.00 -22.52
C GLY A 137 -11.64 -6.87 -21.59
N LYS A 138 -10.82 -7.75 -22.17
CA LYS A 138 -9.91 -8.64 -21.42
C LYS A 138 -8.56 -8.00 -21.09
N THR A 139 -8.24 -6.83 -21.65
CA THR A 139 -6.92 -6.21 -21.54
C THR A 139 -6.89 -5.22 -20.38
N GLU A 140 -6.01 -5.45 -19.40
CA GLU A 140 -5.77 -4.48 -18.31
C GLU A 140 -4.94 -3.30 -18.80
N LEU A 141 -5.55 -2.12 -18.83
CA LEU A 141 -4.92 -0.87 -19.20
C LEU A 141 -4.26 -0.17 -18.02
N GLY A 142 -4.76 -0.35 -16.80
CA GLY A 142 -4.18 0.27 -15.60
C GLY A 142 -4.61 -0.45 -14.34
N ILE A 143 -3.80 -0.34 -13.28
CA ILE A 143 -4.09 -0.92 -11.98
C ILE A 143 -3.49 -0.06 -10.87
N ALA A 144 -4.26 0.17 -9.81
CA ALA A 144 -3.78 0.69 -8.54
C ALA A 144 -3.93 -0.40 -7.48
N ARG A 145 -2.81 -0.83 -6.89
CA ARG A 145 -2.77 -1.91 -5.89
C ARG A 145 -2.75 -1.35 -4.48
N GLY A 146 -3.34 -2.09 -3.53
CA GLY A 146 -3.30 -1.72 -2.10
C GLY A 146 -4.01 -0.40 -1.79
N VAL A 147 -5.10 -0.13 -2.51
CA VAL A 147 -5.96 1.03 -2.30
C VAL A 147 -6.84 0.79 -1.08
N GLY A 148 -6.55 1.55 -0.02
CA GLY A 148 -7.35 1.59 1.20
C GLY A 148 -8.24 2.84 1.30
N VAL A 149 -9.48 2.66 1.76
CA VAL A 149 -10.34 3.74 2.28
C VAL A 149 -10.74 3.32 3.69
N TYR A 150 -10.32 4.09 4.68
CA TYR A 150 -10.43 3.73 6.08
C TYR A 150 -11.55 4.51 6.79
N PRO A 151 -12.08 4.06 7.94
CA PRO A 151 -13.19 4.69 8.65
C PRO A 151 -13.07 6.20 8.90
N GLU A 152 -11.86 6.73 9.00
CA GLU A 152 -11.58 8.17 9.16
C GLU A 152 -11.90 9.01 7.91
N ILE A 153 -12.08 8.38 6.75
CA ILE A 153 -12.46 9.04 5.50
C ILE A 153 -13.61 8.29 4.81
N ASP A 154 -14.51 9.03 4.20
CA ASP A 154 -15.63 8.45 3.46
C ASP A 154 -15.32 8.27 1.98
N ASP A 155 -14.31 8.97 1.46
CA ASP A 155 -13.91 8.89 0.07
C ASP A 155 -12.40 9.07 -0.13
N ARG A 156 -11.90 8.54 -1.24
CA ARG A 156 -10.50 8.69 -1.66
C ARG A 156 -10.42 8.97 -3.16
N ALA A 157 -9.76 10.06 -3.50
CA ALA A 157 -9.41 10.40 -4.88
C ALA A 157 -8.27 9.51 -5.37
N LEU A 158 -8.41 8.95 -6.57
CA LEU A 158 -7.42 8.08 -7.19
C LEU A 158 -7.06 8.58 -8.58
N GLN A 159 -5.80 8.36 -8.94
CA GLN A 159 -5.26 8.56 -10.28
C GLN A 159 -4.60 7.26 -10.71
N ILE A 160 -5.09 6.67 -11.79
CA ILE A 160 -4.62 5.38 -12.30
C ILE A 160 -3.99 5.62 -13.67
N PRO A 161 -2.65 5.58 -13.78
CA PRO A 161 -1.96 5.65 -15.05
C PRO A 161 -2.38 4.49 -15.96
N LEU A 162 -2.59 4.79 -17.23
CA LEU A 162 -2.91 3.80 -18.25
C LEU A 162 -1.68 3.52 -19.13
N LYS A 163 -1.55 2.26 -19.54
CA LYS A 163 -0.52 1.77 -20.47
C LYS A 163 -0.60 2.41 -21.86
N ARG A 164 -1.81 2.88 -22.25
CA ARG A 164 -2.06 3.61 -23.49
C ARG A 164 -3.29 4.50 -23.36
N ALA A 165 -3.42 5.44 -24.28
CA ALA A 165 -4.65 6.21 -24.40
C ALA A 165 -5.79 5.31 -24.89
N PRO A 166 -6.98 5.38 -24.27
CA PRO A 166 -8.20 4.83 -24.83
C PRO A 166 -8.56 5.51 -26.16
N ARG A 167 -9.15 4.77 -27.10
CA ARG A 167 -9.71 5.34 -28.34
C ARG A 167 -11.03 6.05 -28.04
N ALA A 168 -11.40 7.04 -28.85
CA ALA A 168 -12.71 7.65 -28.75
C ALA A 168 -13.81 6.58 -28.92
N GLY A 169 -14.79 6.58 -28.04
CA GLY A 169 -15.86 5.58 -27.96
C GLY A 169 -15.46 4.26 -27.29
N GLU A 170 -14.20 4.07 -26.90
CA GLU A 170 -13.76 2.86 -26.22
C GLU A 170 -14.36 2.76 -24.81
N GLN A 171 -14.99 1.63 -24.50
CA GLN A 171 -15.56 1.37 -23.18
C GLN A 171 -14.51 0.73 -22.27
N LEU A 172 -14.33 1.32 -21.09
CA LEU A 172 -13.46 0.84 -20.04
C LEU A 172 -14.30 0.32 -18.88
N GLU A 173 -14.02 -0.89 -18.41
CA GLU A 173 -14.52 -1.40 -17.14
C GLU A 173 -13.54 -0.99 -16.03
N ILE A 174 -14.05 -0.28 -15.03
CA ILE A 174 -13.32 0.01 -13.81
C ILE A 174 -13.94 -0.82 -12.68
N SER A 175 -13.11 -1.57 -11.97
CA SER A 175 -13.57 -2.37 -10.83
C SER A 175 -12.65 -2.20 -9.63
N TYR A 176 -13.26 -2.16 -8.45
CA TYR A 176 -12.58 -2.28 -7.18
C TYR A 176 -12.86 -3.68 -6.60
N ALA A 177 -11.79 -4.41 -6.33
CA ALA A 177 -11.86 -5.74 -5.75
C ALA A 177 -11.06 -5.82 -4.45
N ASP A 178 -11.71 -6.36 -3.43
CA ASP A 178 -11.08 -6.72 -2.17
C ASP A 178 -10.25 -8.00 -2.36
N ASP A 179 -9.04 -8.00 -1.81
CA ASP A 179 -8.06 -9.07 -1.92
C ASP A 179 -7.84 -9.79 -0.57
N ASP A 180 -8.58 -9.43 0.48
CA ASP A 180 -8.29 -9.80 1.88
C ASP A 180 -8.47 -11.29 2.21
N ASN A 181 -8.83 -12.18 1.28
CA ASN A 181 -9.08 -13.60 1.57
C ASN A 181 -8.69 -14.60 0.46
N GLY A 182 -7.69 -14.28 -0.37
CA GLY A 182 -7.18 -15.22 -1.39
C GLY A 182 -8.12 -15.46 -2.58
N GLY A 183 -9.17 -14.65 -2.71
CA GLY A 183 -10.04 -14.59 -3.88
C GLY A 183 -10.56 -13.17 -4.05
N ALA A 184 -10.22 -12.54 -5.19
CA ALA A 184 -10.61 -11.17 -5.47
C ALA A 184 -12.14 -11.03 -5.56
N LYS A 185 -12.76 -10.41 -4.54
CA LYS A 185 -14.19 -10.13 -4.52
C LYS A 185 -14.43 -8.73 -5.03
N VAL A 186 -15.09 -8.60 -6.18
CA VAL A 186 -15.48 -7.29 -6.72
C VAL A 186 -16.52 -6.65 -5.79
N ILE A 187 -16.19 -5.49 -5.22
CA ILE A 187 -17.07 -4.70 -4.35
C ILE A 187 -17.78 -3.62 -5.15
N ALA A 188 -17.08 -2.97 -6.07
CA ALA A 188 -17.62 -1.90 -6.90
C ALA A 188 -17.19 -2.09 -8.36
N ARG A 189 -18.08 -1.76 -9.29
CA ARG A 189 -17.79 -1.77 -10.73
C ARG A 189 -18.56 -0.65 -11.41
N THR A 190 -17.92 -0.01 -12.37
CA THR A 190 -18.54 0.96 -13.27
C THR A 190 -17.92 0.87 -14.66
N THR A 191 -18.58 1.46 -15.65
CA THR A 191 -18.06 1.58 -17.01
C THR A 191 -17.90 3.03 -17.40
N PHE A 192 -16.81 3.35 -18.10
CA PHE A 192 -16.53 4.67 -18.62
C PHE A 192 -16.29 4.59 -20.12
N THR A 193 -16.99 5.42 -20.90
CA THR A 193 -16.73 5.55 -22.34
C THR A 193 -15.80 6.72 -22.58
N ALA A 194 -14.62 6.44 -23.16
CA ALA A 194 -13.68 7.48 -23.52
C ALA A 194 -14.26 8.40 -24.60
N ARG A 195 -14.15 9.70 -24.38
CA ARG A 195 -14.56 10.74 -25.33
C ARG A 195 -13.33 11.39 -25.95
#